data_AF-A0A4W3IXC6-F1
#
_entry.id   AF-A0A4W3IXC6-F1
#
_cell.length_a   1.000
_cell.length_b   1.000
_cell.length_c   1.000
_cell.angle_alpha   90.00
_cell.angle_beta   90.00
_cell.angle_gamma   90.00
#
_symmetry.space_group_name_H-M   'P 1'
#
loop_
_entity.id
_entity.type
_entity.pdbx_description
1 polymer ?
#
loop_
_entity_poly.entity_id
_entity_poly.type
_entity_poly.pdbx_seq_one_letter_code
_entity_poly.pdbx_strand_id
1 'polypeptide(L)'
;CPRCMQCEAKFDFLNRKHHCRRCGKCFCDKCCSKKVPLPRMYFIDPVRQCAECSLISQKESEFFDKQIKVLINGATFLVTSGSSEKSETMVCRLSNNHRYLYLDGESRFEIEVSRIINVQVLTEGFTPGGNNTRATGMLVQYKAVSSQESKQLKLTAADDFNSNKKMSVSWLAAMHKAAKLLYESRDQ
;
A
#
# COMPACT_ATOMS: atom_id res chain seq x y z
N CYS A 1 -26.92 19.63 -9.02
CA CYS A 1 -25.77 20.54 -8.76
C CYS A 1 -25.73 21.70 -9.77
N PRO A 2 -26.07 22.95 -9.38
CA PRO A 2 -26.07 24.12 -10.27
C PRO A 2 -24.76 24.94 -10.26
N ARG A 3 -23.81 24.63 -9.37
CA ARG A 3 -22.53 25.33 -9.19
C ARG A 3 -21.38 24.35 -9.04
N CYS A 4 -20.16 24.78 -9.36
CA CYS A 4 -18.95 24.00 -9.11
C CYS A 4 -18.81 23.70 -7.61
N MET A 5 -18.57 22.43 -7.24
CA MET A 5 -18.40 22.02 -5.84
C MET A 5 -17.05 22.39 -5.23
N GLN A 6 -16.16 23.06 -5.98
CA GLN A 6 -14.87 23.57 -5.49
C GLN A 6 -14.82 25.10 -5.41
N CYS A 7 -15.24 25.79 -6.46
CA CYS A 7 -15.12 27.25 -6.57
C CYS A 7 -16.46 27.99 -6.63
N GLU A 8 -17.57 27.27 -6.48
CA GLU A 8 -18.95 27.80 -6.45
C GLU A 8 -19.41 28.57 -7.71
N ALA A 9 -18.58 28.59 -8.75
CA ALA A 9 -18.91 29.18 -10.05
C ALA A 9 -20.21 28.57 -10.59
N LYS A 10 -21.16 29.43 -10.95
CA LYS A 10 -22.44 29.03 -11.54
C LYS A 10 -22.18 28.39 -12.90
N PHE A 11 -22.88 27.29 -13.18
CA PHE A 11 -22.85 26.68 -14.49
C PHE A 11 -23.81 27.40 -15.44
N ASP A 12 -23.39 27.58 -16.68
CA ASP A 12 -24.14 28.20 -17.76
C ASP A 12 -23.69 27.61 -19.11
N PHE A 13 -24.02 28.29 -20.22
CA PHE A 13 -23.65 27.82 -21.56
C PHE A 13 -22.13 27.80 -21.82
N LEU A 14 -21.37 28.69 -21.18
CA LEU A 14 -19.91 28.81 -21.31
C LEU A 14 -19.18 27.96 -20.25
N ASN A 15 -19.67 27.98 -19.01
CA ASN A 15 -19.14 27.21 -17.90
C ASN A 15 -19.95 25.91 -17.72
N ARG A 16 -19.55 24.87 -18.45
CA ARG A 16 -20.24 23.57 -18.45
C ARG A 16 -19.91 22.72 -17.22
N LYS A 17 -20.78 21.74 -16.95
CA LYS A 17 -20.65 20.77 -15.85
C LYS A 17 -19.71 19.63 -16.21
N HIS A 18 -18.84 19.25 -15.28
CA HIS A 18 -17.96 18.09 -15.41
C HIS A 18 -17.94 17.28 -14.12
N HIS A 19 -18.09 15.96 -14.22
CA HIS A 19 -17.97 15.07 -13.07
C HIS A 19 -16.55 14.51 -12.95
N CYS A 20 -16.00 14.50 -11.74
CA CYS A 20 -14.79 13.74 -11.45
C CYS A 20 -15.13 12.25 -11.49
N ARG A 21 -14.38 11.45 -12.26
CA ARG A 21 -14.66 10.00 -12.39
C ARG A 21 -14.31 9.20 -11.14
N ARG A 22 -13.45 9.73 -10.26
CA ARG A 22 -13.08 9.09 -8.99
C ARG A 22 -14.10 9.34 -7.88
N CYS A 23 -14.48 10.60 -7.64
CA CYS A 23 -15.37 10.96 -6.52
C CYS A 23 -16.82 11.31 -6.91
N GLY A 24 -17.16 11.36 -8.20
CA GLY A 24 -18.51 11.65 -8.69
C GLY A 24 -18.97 13.11 -8.54
N LYS A 25 -18.28 13.94 -7.74
CA LYS A 25 -18.61 15.36 -7.53
C LYS A 25 -18.57 16.18 -8.83
N CYS A 26 -19.33 17.27 -8.87
CA CYS A 26 -19.53 18.14 -10.05
C CYS A 26 -18.66 19.41 -9.98
N PHE A 27 -17.95 19.72 -11.06
CA PHE A 27 -16.96 20.79 -11.14
C PHE A 27 -17.03 21.53 -12.48
N CYS A 28 -16.43 22.72 -12.55
CA CYS A 28 -16.10 23.37 -13.82
C CYS A 28 -14.83 22.76 -14.44
N ASP A 29 -14.55 23.12 -15.70
CA ASP A 29 -13.37 22.60 -16.42
C ASP A 29 -12.07 22.91 -15.67
N LYS A 30 -11.90 24.14 -15.18
CA LYS A 30 -10.71 24.57 -14.41
C LYS A 30 -10.45 23.71 -13.17
N CYS A 31 -11.51 23.39 -12.40
CA CYS A 31 -11.38 22.60 -11.17
C CYS A 31 -11.27 21.09 -11.42
N CYS A 32 -11.46 20.63 -12.66
CA CYS A 32 -11.52 19.22 -13.02
C CYS A 32 -10.89 18.97 -14.39
N SER A 33 -9.73 19.55 -14.67
CA SER A 33 -9.08 19.53 -16.00
C SER A 33 -8.13 18.35 -16.21
N LYS A 34 -7.64 17.74 -15.13
CA LYS A 34 -6.65 16.66 -15.19
C LYS A 34 -7.29 15.37 -15.68
N LYS A 35 -6.56 14.62 -16.51
CA LYS A 35 -6.91 13.24 -16.89
C LYS A 35 -5.87 12.29 -16.34
N VAL A 36 -6.30 11.31 -15.54
CA VAL A 36 -5.42 10.31 -14.90
C VAL A 36 -6.10 8.94 -15.01
N PRO A 37 -5.38 7.87 -15.39
CA PRO A 37 -5.92 6.51 -15.40
C PRO A 37 -6.46 6.09 -14.04
N LEU A 38 -7.45 5.20 -14.02
CA LEU A 38 -7.94 4.53 -12.79
C LEU A 38 -8.04 3.02 -13.03
N PRO A 39 -6.90 2.29 -13.11
CA PRO A 39 -6.90 0.88 -13.49
C PRO A 39 -7.73 0.00 -12.55
N ARG A 40 -7.78 0.33 -11.25
CA ARG A 40 -8.59 -0.39 -10.25
C ARG A 40 -10.10 -0.22 -10.43
N MET A 41 -10.53 0.83 -11.12
CA MET A 41 -11.93 1.06 -11.51
C MET A 41 -12.17 0.67 -12.97
N TYR A 42 -11.25 -0.09 -13.58
CA TYR A 42 -11.30 -0.53 -14.97
C TYR A 42 -11.27 0.60 -16.02
N PHE A 43 -10.86 1.81 -15.63
CA PHE A 43 -10.55 2.87 -16.58
C PHE A 43 -9.08 2.77 -17.00
N ILE A 44 -8.85 2.05 -18.09
CA ILE A 44 -7.51 1.90 -18.70
C ILE A 44 -7.05 3.24 -19.28
N ASP A 45 -7.95 3.93 -20.00
CA ASP A 45 -7.66 5.26 -20.53
C ASP A 45 -7.73 6.35 -19.45
N PRO A 46 -6.91 7.41 -19.55
CA PRO A 46 -6.97 8.54 -18.62
C PRO A 46 -8.35 9.20 -18.56
N VAL A 47 -8.95 9.22 -17.37
CA VAL A 47 -10.27 9.82 -17.13
C VAL A 47 -10.16 11.14 -16.37
N ARG A 48 -11.14 12.01 -16.59
CA ARG A 48 -11.19 13.34 -15.98
C ARG A 48 -11.36 13.27 -14.45
N GLN A 49 -10.53 13.99 -13.72
CA GLN A 49 -10.57 14.07 -12.26
C GLN A 49 -10.45 15.51 -11.74
N CYS A 50 -11.00 15.76 -10.55
CA CYS A 50 -10.75 16.99 -9.82
C CYS A 50 -9.28 17.05 -9.36
N ALA A 51 -8.81 18.25 -9.02
CA ALA A 51 -7.42 18.48 -8.60
C ALA A 51 -7.00 17.52 -7.47
N GLU A 52 -7.80 17.41 -6.42
CA GLU A 52 -7.55 16.53 -5.27
C GLU A 52 -7.45 15.05 -5.67
N CYS A 53 -8.46 14.52 -6.37
CA CYS A 53 -8.47 13.12 -6.81
C CYS A 53 -7.31 12.81 -7.76
N SER A 54 -6.92 13.76 -8.62
CA SER A 54 -5.83 13.56 -9.56
C SER A 54 -4.48 13.34 -8.86
N LEU A 55 -4.24 14.03 -7.74
CA LEU A 55 -3.02 13.87 -6.94
C LEU A 55 -3.01 12.50 -6.24
N ILE A 56 -4.15 12.07 -5.70
CA ILE A 56 -4.27 10.76 -5.05
C ILE A 56 -4.02 9.64 -6.07
N SER A 57 -4.68 9.70 -7.23
CA SER A 57 -4.53 8.68 -8.28
C SER A 57 -3.11 8.59 -8.82
N GLN A 58 -2.39 9.71 -8.93
CA GLN A 58 -0.98 9.72 -9.34
C GLN A 58 -0.09 9.02 -8.31
N LYS A 59 -0.24 9.37 -7.02
CA LYS A 59 0.49 8.69 -5.93
C LYS A 59 0.20 7.19 -5.89
N GLU A 60 -1.07 6.80 -6.06
CA GLU A 60 -1.48 5.40 -6.16
C GLU A 60 -0.79 4.70 -7.35
N SER A 61 -0.80 5.30 -8.55
CA SER A 61 -0.17 4.75 -9.75
C SER A 61 1.33 4.53 -9.55
N GLU A 62 2.05 5.53 -9.03
CA GLU A 62 3.49 5.43 -8.76
C GLU A 62 3.81 4.31 -7.76
N PHE A 63 2.96 4.14 -6.75
CA PHE A 63 3.08 3.02 -5.81
C PHE A 63 2.87 1.68 -6.53
N PHE A 64 1.78 1.53 -7.30
CA PHE A 64 1.50 0.27 -8.00
C PHE A 64 2.60 -0.10 -8.96
N ASP A 65 3.07 0.83 -9.79
CA ASP A 65 4.07 0.54 -10.81
C ASP A 65 5.39 0.04 -10.23
N LYS A 66 5.79 0.58 -9.07
CA LYS A 66 7.11 0.32 -8.47
C LYS A 66 7.08 -0.73 -7.36
N GLN A 67 6.04 -0.74 -6.53
CA GLN A 67 6.03 -1.51 -5.28
C GLN A 67 5.26 -2.82 -5.39
N ILE A 68 4.21 -2.90 -6.23
CA ILE A 68 3.36 -4.10 -6.25
C ILE A 68 4.12 -5.33 -6.76
N LYS A 69 4.97 -5.15 -7.78
CA LYS A 69 5.81 -6.21 -8.34
C LYS A 69 6.81 -6.71 -7.30
N VAL A 70 7.39 -5.81 -6.52
CA VAL A 70 8.30 -6.17 -5.41
C VAL A 70 7.57 -7.04 -4.40
N LEU A 71 6.34 -6.67 -4.02
CA LEU A 71 5.54 -7.41 -3.05
C LEU A 71 5.13 -8.80 -3.55
N ILE A 72 4.74 -8.91 -4.83
CA ILE A 72 4.32 -10.18 -5.47
C ILE A 72 5.50 -11.13 -5.65
N ASN A 73 6.66 -10.62 -6.09
CA ASN A 73 7.87 -11.44 -6.27
C ASN A 73 8.34 -12.06 -4.94
N GLY A 74 8.05 -11.38 -3.83
CA GLY A 74 8.34 -11.86 -2.50
C GLY A 74 9.81 -11.68 -2.10
N ALA A 75 10.06 -11.96 -0.83
CA ALA A 75 11.41 -12.00 -0.27
C ALA A 75 11.47 -12.99 0.89
N THR A 76 12.67 -13.47 1.19
CA THR A 76 12.92 -14.41 2.29
C THR A 76 13.14 -13.66 3.60
N PHE A 77 12.52 -14.16 4.66
CA PHE A 77 12.61 -13.62 6.02
C PHE A 77 12.75 -14.75 7.03
N LEU A 78 13.38 -14.43 8.15
CA LEU A 78 13.26 -15.20 9.36
C LEU A 78 11.98 -14.74 10.08
N VAL A 79 11.02 -15.64 10.24
CA VAL A 79 9.69 -15.34 10.78
C VAL A 79 9.53 -15.95 12.16
N THR A 80 9.08 -15.12 13.11
CA THR A 80 8.75 -15.54 14.47
C THR A 80 7.28 -15.21 14.75
N SER A 81 6.50 -16.23 15.15
CA SER A 81 5.15 -16.02 15.66
C SER A 81 5.21 -15.55 17.11
N GLY A 82 4.37 -14.60 17.51
CA GLY A 82 4.36 -14.06 18.89
C GLY A 82 4.15 -15.09 20.00
N SER A 83 3.72 -16.31 19.67
CA SER A 83 3.55 -17.43 20.62
C SER A 83 4.73 -18.41 20.67
N SER A 84 5.78 -18.21 19.85
CA SER A 84 6.88 -19.16 19.69
C SER A 84 8.23 -18.44 19.74
N GLU A 85 9.20 -18.99 20.47
CA GLU A 85 10.59 -18.53 20.44
C GLU A 85 11.35 -19.05 19.22
N LYS A 86 10.80 -20.07 18.53
CA LYS A 86 11.40 -20.61 17.31
C LYS A 86 11.12 -19.70 16.14
N SER A 87 12.17 -19.45 15.37
CA SER A 87 12.10 -18.71 14.13
C SER A 87 12.26 -19.67 12.95
N GLU A 88 11.54 -19.38 11.87
CA GLU A 88 11.48 -20.22 10.67
C GLU A 88 11.84 -19.38 9.45
N THR A 89 12.61 -19.93 8.51
CA THR A 89 12.90 -19.23 7.25
C THR A 89 11.72 -19.39 6.31
N MET A 90 11.10 -18.28 5.91
CA MET A 90 9.90 -18.28 5.07
C MET A 90 10.03 -17.30 3.89
N VAL A 91 9.41 -17.64 2.77
CA VAL A 91 9.20 -16.71 1.66
C VAL A 91 7.89 -15.96 1.90
N CYS A 92 7.98 -14.64 2.02
CA CYS A 92 6.82 -13.77 2.21
C CYS A 92 6.47 -13.06 0.90
N ARG A 93 5.22 -13.16 0.44
CA ARG A 93 4.77 -12.55 -0.82
C ARG A 93 3.31 -12.15 -0.81
N LEU A 94 2.98 -11.12 -1.58
CA LEU A 94 1.61 -10.72 -1.85
C LEU A 94 1.02 -11.58 -2.97
N SER A 95 -0.21 -12.06 -2.78
CA SER A 95 -1.01 -12.71 -3.83
C SER A 95 -1.22 -11.82 -5.07
N ASN A 96 -1.40 -12.44 -6.24
CA ASN A 96 -1.61 -11.72 -7.51
C ASN A 96 -2.88 -10.86 -7.54
N ASN A 97 -3.89 -11.22 -6.74
CA ASN A 97 -5.12 -10.42 -6.58
C ASN A 97 -5.01 -9.38 -5.44
N HIS A 98 -3.84 -9.30 -4.79
CA HIS A 98 -3.50 -8.38 -3.70
C HIS A 98 -4.37 -8.53 -2.44
N ARG A 99 -5.03 -9.69 -2.25
CA ARG A 99 -5.94 -9.91 -1.10
C ARG A 99 -5.32 -10.65 0.06
N TYR A 100 -4.29 -11.45 -0.20
CA TYR A 100 -3.61 -12.28 0.77
C TYR A 100 -2.11 -11.99 0.79
N LEU A 101 -1.53 -12.00 1.98
CA LEU A 101 -0.10 -12.15 2.22
C LEU A 101 0.17 -13.62 2.56
N TYR A 102 1.02 -14.26 1.77
CA TYR A 102 1.47 -15.64 1.98
C TYR A 102 2.83 -15.64 2.66
N LEU A 103 2.99 -16.52 3.64
CA LEU A 103 4.26 -16.87 4.24
C LEU A 103 4.43 -18.38 4.09
N ASP A 104 5.35 -18.79 3.22
CA ASP A 104 5.57 -20.17 2.81
C ASP A 104 6.94 -20.65 3.32
N GLY A 105 6.96 -21.66 4.19
CA GLY A 105 8.15 -22.33 4.74
C GLY A 105 7.88 -23.82 4.99
N GLU A 106 8.37 -24.39 6.10
CA GLU A 106 7.88 -25.67 6.63
C GLU A 106 6.41 -25.53 7.05
N SER A 107 6.08 -24.39 7.66
CA SER A 107 4.71 -23.97 7.95
C SER A 107 4.16 -23.10 6.83
N ARG A 108 2.83 -22.99 6.72
CA ARG A 108 2.18 -22.06 5.78
C ARG A 108 1.20 -21.16 6.51
N PHE A 109 1.34 -19.85 6.32
CA PHE A 109 0.40 -18.85 6.82
C PHE A 109 -0.22 -18.06 5.67
N GLU A 110 -1.52 -17.80 5.80
CA GLU A 110 -2.27 -16.97 4.86
C GLU A 110 -2.98 -15.87 5.65
N ILE A 111 -2.66 -14.62 5.33
CA ILE A 111 -3.21 -13.45 6.02
C ILE A 111 -3.98 -12.61 5.01
N GLU A 112 -5.29 -12.48 5.22
CA GLU A 112 -6.10 -11.51 4.48
C GLU A 112 -5.58 -10.10 4.76
N VAL A 113 -5.24 -9.36 3.71
CA VAL A 113 -4.74 -7.98 3.80
C VAL A 113 -5.75 -7.07 4.52
N SER A 114 -7.05 -7.33 4.33
CA SER A 114 -8.13 -6.62 5.02
C SER A 114 -8.10 -6.80 6.55
N ARG A 115 -7.54 -7.91 7.05
CA ARG A 115 -7.45 -8.23 8.48
C ARG A 115 -6.17 -7.72 9.15
N ILE A 116 -5.25 -7.13 8.38
CA ILE A 116 -4.07 -6.47 8.93
C ILE A 116 -4.52 -5.24 9.73
N ILE A 117 -4.11 -5.22 10.99
CA ILE A 117 -4.40 -4.17 11.97
C ILE A 117 -3.28 -3.14 11.95
N ASN A 118 -2.03 -3.59 12.11
CA ASN A 118 -0.85 -2.72 12.20
C ASN A 118 0.33 -3.33 11.44
N VAL A 119 1.14 -2.46 10.82
CA VAL A 119 2.42 -2.82 10.21
C VAL A 119 3.48 -1.84 10.71
N GLN A 120 4.45 -2.33 11.46
CA GLN A 120 5.53 -1.53 12.03
C GLN A 120 6.87 -1.97 11.46
N VAL A 121 7.64 -1.04 10.89
CA VAL A 121 9.01 -1.33 10.43
C VAL A 121 9.97 -1.31 11.63
N LEU A 122 10.86 -2.31 11.67
CA LEU A 122 11.98 -2.37 12.60
C LEU A 122 13.23 -1.87 11.88
N THR A 123 13.99 -0.98 12.52
CA THR A 123 15.22 -0.39 12.00
C THR A 123 16.36 -0.56 12.98
N GLU A 124 17.57 -0.78 12.49
CA GLU A 124 18.79 -0.72 13.30
C GLU A 124 19.69 0.45 12.89
N GLY A 125 20.29 1.09 13.90
CA GLY A 125 21.33 2.11 13.75
C GLY A 125 20.80 3.54 13.52
N PHE A 126 21.14 4.45 14.43
CA PHE A 126 21.27 5.87 14.11
C PHE A 126 22.69 6.08 13.61
N THR A 127 22.88 6.34 12.32
CA THR A 127 24.14 6.94 11.85
C THR A 127 24.05 8.45 12.05
N PRO A 128 24.89 9.08 12.90
CA PRO A 128 24.92 10.53 12.99
C PRO A 128 25.43 11.07 11.65
N GLY A 129 24.54 11.72 10.88
CA GLY A 129 24.87 12.41 9.62
C GLY A 129 24.32 11.82 8.32
N GLY A 130 23.49 10.76 8.34
CA GLY A 130 22.98 10.12 7.11
C GLY A 130 21.48 9.79 7.15
N ASN A 131 20.75 10.26 6.13
CA ASN A 131 19.28 10.23 6.00
C ASN A 131 18.64 8.84 5.75
N ASN A 132 19.35 7.72 5.99
CA ASN A 132 18.89 6.38 5.61
C ASN A 132 18.87 5.42 6.81
N THR A 133 17.79 5.46 7.59
CA THR A 133 17.45 4.37 8.52
C THR A 133 17.22 3.08 7.73
N ARG A 134 18.01 2.04 8.00
CA ARG A 134 17.91 0.76 7.30
C ARG A 134 16.84 -0.11 7.97
N ALA A 135 15.81 -0.50 7.21
CA ALA A 135 14.84 -1.47 7.67
C ALA A 135 15.51 -2.85 7.83
N THR A 136 15.45 -3.41 9.03
CA THR A 136 15.99 -4.73 9.38
C THR A 136 14.89 -5.77 9.59
N GLY A 137 13.65 -5.32 9.82
CA GLY A 137 12.51 -6.21 9.95
C GLY A 137 11.18 -5.48 9.94
N MET A 138 10.11 -6.20 10.27
CA MET A 138 8.75 -5.70 10.34
C MET A 138 7.91 -6.55 11.30
N LEU A 139 7.03 -5.89 12.05
CA LEU A 139 5.97 -6.53 12.80
C LEU A 139 4.66 -6.37 12.04
N VAL A 140 3.97 -7.48 11.80
CA VAL A 140 2.64 -7.51 11.18
C VAL A 140 1.65 -8.04 12.21
N GLN A 141 0.71 -7.18 12.61
CA GLN A 141 -0.37 -7.54 13.51
C GLN A 141 -1.66 -7.71 12.72
N TYR A 142 -2.39 -8.80 12.94
CA TYR A 142 -3.60 -9.13 12.19
C TYR A 142 -4.63 -9.86 13.06
N LYS A 143 -5.90 -9.82 12.67
CA LYS A 143 -6.95 -10.61 13.35
C LYS A 143 -6.98 -12.04 12.82
N ALA A 144 -6.91 -13.02 13.72
CA ALA A 144 -7.05 -14.43 13.35
C ALA A 144 -8.44 -14.72 12.76
N VAL A 145 -8.53 -15.65 11.80
CA VAL A 145 -9.81 -16.05 11.19
C VAL A 145 -10.73 -16.71 12.22
N SER A 146 -10.16 -17.50 13.13
CA SER A 146 -10.88 -18.36 14.06
C SER A 146 -11.33 -17.66 15.35
N SER A 147 -10.61 -16.66 15.87
CA SER A 147 -10.82 -16.19 17.26
C SER A 147 -11.01 -14.68 17.47
N GLN A 148 -11.06 -13.83 16.44
CA GLN A 148 -11.03 -12.34 16.58
C GLN A 148 -9.84 -11.77 17.37
N GLU A 149 -9.03 -12.62 18.02
CA GLU A 149 -7.81 -12.28 18.70
C GLU A 149 -6.78 -11.72 17.72
N SER A 150 -6.03 -10.74 18.19
CA SER A 150 -4.91 -10.21 17.44
C SER A 150 -3.71 -11.14 17.56
N LYS A 151 -3.18 -11.57 16.42
CA LYS A 151 -1.91 -12.29 16.30
C LYS A 151 -0.84 -11.35 15.75
N GLN A 152 0.42 -11.70 15.99
CA GLN A 152 1.56 -10.94 15.51
C GLN A 152 2.61 -11.87 14.91
N LEU A 153 3.17 -11.45 13.77
CA LEU A 153 4.35 -12.05 13.17
C LEU A 153 5.47 -11.02 13.11
N LYS A 154 6.67 -11.44 13.47
CA LYS A 154 7.90 -10.68 13.28
C LYS A 154 8.64 -11.25 12.08
N LEU A 155 8.90 -10.41 11.09
CA LEU A 155 9.72 -10.71 9.92
C LEU A 155 11.06 -10.03 10.13
N THR A 156 12.15 -10.78 10.10
CA THR A 156 13.51 -10.26 10.19
C THR A 156 14.23 -10.58 8.88
N ALA A 157 14.85 -9.59 8.26
CA ALA A 157 15.65 -9.83 7.07
C ALA A 157 16.84 -10.71 7.44
N ALA A 158 17.06 -11.80 6.71
CA ALA A 158 18.23 -12.66 6.93
C ALA A 158 19.52 -11.85 6.71
N ASP A 159 20.55 -12.12 7.51
CA ASP A 159 21.77 -11.31 7.52
C ASP A 159 22.74 -11.60 6.37
N ASP A 160 22.40 -12.56 5.52
CA ASP A 160 23.23 -13.08 4.43
C ASP A 160 23.74 -11.98 3.48
N PHE A 161 25.02 -12.03 3.13
CA PHE A 161 25.70 -11.11 2.21
C PHE A 161 25.34 -11.37 0.72
N ASN A 162 24.07 -11.60 0.41
CA ASN A 162 23.62 -12.00 -0.92
C ASN A 162 22.45 -11.16 -1.46
N SER A 163 22.06 -11.36 -2.71
CA SER A 163 20.91 -10.73 -3.40
C SER A 163 19.63 -10.70 -2.55
N ASN A 164 19.44 -11.72 -1.72
CA ASN A 164 18.30 -11.86 -0.80
C ASN A 164 18.16 -10.67 0.15
N LYS A 165 19.25 -10.14 0.72
CA LYS A 165 19.18 -9.00 1.66
C LYS A 165 18.66 -7.73 1.01
N LYS A 166 19.03 -7.48 -0.25
CA LYS A 166 18.52 -6.33 -1.02
C LYS A 166 17.03 -6.50 -1.30
N MET A 167 16.59 -7.70 -1.69
CA MET A 167 15.18 -8.01 -1.94
C MET A 167 14.34 -7.84 -0.67
N SER A 168 14.78 -8.38 0.46
CA SER A 168 14.07 -8.26 1.75
C SER A 168 13.93 -6.80 2.19
N VAL A 169 14.98 -5.99 2.09
CA VAL A 169 14.91 -4.55 2.43
C VAL A 169 13.95 -3.80 1.50
N SER A 170 14.02 -4.04 0.19
CA SER A 170 13.09 -3.44 -0.77
C SER A 170 11.64 -3.88 -0.51
N TRP A 171 11.43 -5.13 -0.13
CA TRP A 171 10.12 -5.68 0.22
C TRP A 171 9.55 -5.04 1.49
N LEU A 172 10.36 -4.90 2.54
CA LEU A 172 9.97 -4.21 3.78
C LEU A 172 9.57 -2.75 3.50
N ALA A 173 10.34 -2.04 2.68
CA ALA A 173 10.03 -0.66 2.29
C ALA A 173 8.73 -0.57 1.46
N ALA A 174 8.53 -1.50 0.53
CA ALA A 174 7.32 -1.60 -0.28
C ALA A 174 6.08 -1.88 0.59
N MET A 175 6.19 -2.80 1.55
CA MET A 175 5.08 -3.19 2.43
C MET A 175 4.73 -2.06 3.40
N HIS A 176 5.71 -1.33 3.91
CA HIS A 176 5.47 -0.14 4.74
C HIS A 176 4.71 0.95 3.97
N LYS A 177 5.11 1.23 2.72
CA LYS A 177 4.37 2.16 1.84
C LYS A 177 2.94 1.67 1.57
N ALA A 178 2.76 0.36 1.35
CA ALA A 178 1.45 -0.25 1.14
C ALA A 178 0.54 -0.05 2.34
N ALA A 179 1.07 -0.33 3.55
CA ALA A 179 0.34 -0.18 4.79
C ALA A 179 -0.12 1.26 5.01
N LYS A 180 0.76 2.26 4.80
CA LYS A 180 0.39 3.69 4.87
C LYS A 180 -0.77 4.05 3.95
N LEU A 181 -0.72 3.63 2.68
CA LEU A 181 -1.82 3.88 1.74
C LEU A 181 -3.14 3.23 2.17
N LEU A 182 -3.08 2.02 2.75
CA LEU A 182 -4.27 1.34 3.27
C LEU A 182 -4.88 2.10 4.46
N TYR A 183 -4.06 2.62 5.39
CA TYR A 183 -4.56 3.43 6.51
C TYR A 183 -5.14 4.76 6.04
N GLU A 184 -4.42 5.50 5.19
CA GLU A 184 -4.90 6.77 4.63
C GLU A 184 -6.22 6.62 3.86
N SER A 185 -6.46 5.46 3.23
CA SER A 185 -7.72 5.17 2.54
C SER A 185 -8.88 4.82 3.46
N ARG A 186 -8.61 4.35 4.69
CA ARG A 186 -9.65 4.01 5.68
C ARG A 186 -10.17 5.25 6.41
N ASP A 187 -9.33 6.28 6.52
CA ASP A 187 -9.64 7.54 7.21
C ASP A 187 -10.31 8.60 6.29
N GLN A 188 -10.53 8.29 5.00
CA GLN A 188 -11.19 9.14 3.99
C GLN A 188 -12.62 8.67 3.67
#